data_AF-A0A1V6F8H7-F1
#
_entry.id   AF-A0A1V6F8H7-F1
#
_cell.length_a   1.000
_cell.length_b   1.000
_cell.length_c   1.000
_cell.angle_alpha   90.00
_cell.angle_beta   90.00
_cell.angle_gamma   90.00
#
_symmetry.space_group_name_H-M   'P 1'
#
loop_
_entity.id
_entity.type
_entity.pdbx_description
1 polymer ?
#
loop_
_entity_poly.entity_id
_entity_poly.type
_entity_poly.pdbx_seq_one_letter_code
_entity_poly.pdbx_strand_id
1 'polypeptide(L)'
;MNREYQEYKTTIDEKEATEMIEKVARFIAERHLGSAGILLLESLYPLHGIASQAMYFVLPFAEMIFDSQKYQNFALTIQNETYLKRLINRIDELDEEINRERRAAARLKRKRRRNQTKAFFARIFKTKDKNAE
;
A
#
# COMPACT_ATOMS: atom_id res chain seq x y z
N MET A 1 -11.86 -24.79 31.04
CA MET A 1 -11.38 -23.82 30.04
C MET A 1 -11.92 -24.27 28.70
N ASN A 2 -13.11 -23.80 28.32
CA ASN A 2 -13.76 -24.19 27.06
C ASN A 2 -13.03 -23.45 25.93
N ARG A 3 -11.97 -24.06 25.39
CA ARG A 3 -11.45 -23.62 24.08
C ARG A 3 -12.41 -24.20 23.06
N GLU A 4 -13.41 -23.42 22.63
CA GLU A 4 -14.07 -23.68 21.35
C GLU A 4 -12.97 -23.81 20.31
N TYR A 5 -12.87 -24.99 19.70
CA TYR A 5 -11.95 -25.21 18.60
C TYR A 5 -12.42 -24.32 17.45
N GLN A 6 -11.70 -23.23 17.22
CA GLN A 6 -11.96 -22.36 16.07
C GLN A 6 -11.71 -23.21 14.82
N GLU A 7 -12.78 -23.50 14.08
CA GLU A 7 -12.66 -24.26 12.84
C GLU A 7 -11.77 -23.51 11.85
N TYR A 8 -10.84 -24.23 11.24
CA TYR A 8 -10.01 -23.68 10.17
C TYR A 8 -10.87 -23.41 8.94
N LYS A 9 -11.02 -22.13 8.59
CA LYS A 9 -11.59 -21.74 7.30
C LYS A 9 -10.60 -22.07 6.18
N THR A 10 -11.11 -22.76 5.18
CA THR A 10 -10.40 -23.11 3.93
C THR A 10 -10.84 -22.26 2.74
N THR A 11 -11.96 -21.54 2.90
CA THR A 11 -12.54 -20.66 1.88
C THR A 11 -13.04 -19.37 2.52
N ILE A 12 -13.09 -18.31 1.72
CA ILE A 12 -13.64 -17.01 2.10
C ILE A 12 -14.65 -16.60 1.03
N ASP A 13 -15.80 -16.08 1.47
CA ASP A 13 -16.77 -15.54 0.53
C ASP A 13 -16.35 -14.15 0.02
N GLU A 14 -16.95 -13.73 -1.10
CA GLU A 14 -16.64 -12.47 -1.77
C GLU A 14 -16.87 -11.24 -0.87
N LYS A 15 -17.89 -11.28 0.00
CA LYS A 15 -18.23 -10.16 0.88
C LYS A 15 -17.21 -10.03 2.00
N GLU A 16 -16.88 -11.15 2.66
CA GLU A 16 -15.86 -11.21 3.70
C GLU A 16 -14.48 -10.79 3.17
N ALA A 17 -14.13 -11.25 1.96
CA ALA A 17 -12.89 -10.83 1.30
C ALA A 17 -12.89 -9.33 1.00
N THR A 18 -13.99 -8.80 0.48
CA THR A 18 -14.12 -7.35 0.20
C THR A 18 -14.02 -6.52 1.48
N GLU A 19 -14.67 -6.93 2.56
CA GLU A 19 -14.56 -6.26 3.87
C GLU A 19 -13.14 -6.32 4.44
N MET A 20 -12.46 -7.45 4.26
CA MET A 20 -11.07 -7.62 4.70
C MET A 20 -10.13 -6.70 3.90
N ILE A 21 -10.28 -6.68 2.58
CA ILE A 21 -9.54 -5.79 1.67
C ILE A 21 -9.70 -4.34 2.13
N GLU A 22 -10.93 -3.89 2.37
CA GLU A 22 -11.20 -2.50 2.75
C GLU A 22 -10.55 -2.14 4.10
N LYS A 23 -10.67 -3.02 5.10
CA LYS A 23 -10.09 -2.82 6.44
C LYS A 23 -8.57 -2.73 6.38
N VAL A 24 -7.92 -3.65 5.67
CA VAL A 24 -6.45 -3.68 5.55
C VAL A 24 -5.94 -2.51 4.71
N ALA A 25 -6.62 -2.19 3.60
CA ALA A 25 -6.22 -1.08 2.75
C ALA A 25 -6.25 0.26 3.50
N ARG A 26 -7.33 0.53 4.25
CA ARG A 26 -7.42 1.72 5.12
C ARG A 26 -6.32 1.72 6.18
N PHE A 27 -6.10 0.60 6.87
CA PHE A 27 -5.08 0.51 7.90
C PHE A 27 -3.69 0.92 7.39
N ILE A 28 -3.32 0.45 6.19
CA ILE A 28 -2.03 0.74 5.54
C ILE A 28 -1.98 2.20 5.07
N ALA A 29 -3.00 2.67 4.35
CA ALA A 29 -3.02 4.00 3.76
C ALA A 29 -3.05 5.12 4.82
N GLU A 30 -3.87 4.98 5.86
CA GLU A 30 -3.99 5.95 6.97
C GLU A 30 -2.70 6.09 7.78
N ARG A 31 -1.85 5.05 7.80
CA ARG A 31 -0.53 5.07 8.45
C ARG A 31 0.58 5.60 7.55
N HIS A 32 0.23 6.12 6.36
CA HIS A 32 1.18 6.55 5.34
C HIS A 32 2.15 5.44 4.90
N LEU A 33 1.67 4.18 4.95
CA LEU A 33 2.41 3.00 4.53
C LEU A 33 2.02 2.54 3.12
N GLY A 34 1.21 3.29 2.36
CA GLY A 34 0.68 2.89 1.06
C GLY A 34 1.74 2.36 0.10
N SER A 35 2.75 3.17 -0.22
CA SER A 35 3.82 2.77 -1.15
C SER A 35 4.66 1.59 -0.66
N ALA A 36 4.97 1.54 0.64
CA ALA A 36 5.76 0.44 1.22
C ALA A 36 4.95 -0.86 1.26
N GLY A 37 3.68 -0.77 1.62
CA GLY A 37 2.74 -1.89 1.65
C GLY A 37 2.49 -2.46 0.25
N ILE A 38 2.26 -1.60 -0.74
CA ILE A 38 2.13 -2.02 -2.15
C ILE A 38 3.38 -2.77 -2.60
N LEU A 39 4.57 -2.22 -2.38
CA LEU A 39 5.82 -2.86 -2.80
C LEU A 39 6.01 -4.24 -2.16
N LEU A 40 5.71 -4.37 -0.86
CA LEU A 40 5.75 -5.66 -0.17
C LEU A 40 4.73 -6.64 -0.76
N LEU A 41 3.47 -6.24 -0.92
CA LEU A 41 2.41 -7.12 -1.42
C LEU A 41 2.64 -7.54 -2.88
N GLU A 42 3.12 -6.64 -3.73
CA GLU A 42 3.49 -6.94 -5.11
C GLU A 42 4.64 -7.95 -5.17
N SER A 43 5.61 -7.87 -4.23
CA SER A 43 6.69 -8.85 -4.13
C SER A 43 6.19 -10.25 -3.72
N LEU A 44 5.09 -10.30 -2.96
CA LEU A 44 4.45 -11.55 -2.54
C LEU A 44 3.42 -12.07 -3.54
N TYR A 45 2.99 -11.24 -4.50
CA TYR A 45 2.01 -11.59 -5.52
C TYR A 45 2.33 -12.89 -6.30
N PRO A 46 3.56 -13.11 -6.83
CA PRO A 46 3.91 -14.37 -7.48
C PRO A 46 4.00 -15.57 -6.52
N LEU A 47 4.02 -15.31 -5.20
CA LEU A 47 4.16 -16.30 -4.14
C LEU A 47 2.90 -16.38 -3.26
N HIS A 48 1.75 -15.90 -3.74
CA HIS A 48 0.53 -15.74 -2.93
C HIS A 48 0.10 -17.03 -2.21
N GLY A 49 0.28 -18.20 -2.85
CA GLY A 49 0.00 -19.51 -2.24
C GLY A 49 0.94 -19.85 -1.07
N ILE A 50 2.25 -19.57 -1.21
CA ILE A 50 3.25 -19.81 -0.15
C ILE A 50 3.07 -18.78 0.97
N ALA A 51 2.77 -17.53 0.62
CA ALA A 51 2.53 -16.46 1.58
C ALA A 51 1.35 -16.79 2.50
N SER A 52 0.25 -17.31 1.95
CA SER A 52 -0.88 -17.76 2.76
C SER A 52 -0.52 -18.94 3.67
N GLN A 53 0.18 -19.96 3.15
CA GLN A 53 0.64 -21.09 3.96
C GLN A 53 1.55 -20.65 5.11
N ALA A 54 2.44 -19.68 4.86
CA ALA A 54 3.26 -19.08 5.91
C ALA A 54 2.39 -18.38 6.98
N MET A 55 1.32 -17.69 6.60
CA MET A 55 0.37 -17.11 7.56
C MET A 55 -0.32 -18.19 8.39
N TYR A 56 -0.78 -19.29 7.79
CA TYR A 56 -1.36 -20.42 8.54
C TYR A 56 -0.35 -21.10 9.47
N PHE A 57 0.93 -21.19 9.07
CA PHE A 57 1.99 -21.68 9.95
C PHE A 57 2.23 -20.76 11.15
N VAL A 58 2.11 -19.44 10.97
CA VAL A 58 2.27 -18.44 12.04
C VAL A 58 0.98 -18.23 12.85
N LEU A 59 -0.18 -18.67 12.35
CA LEU A 59 -1.49 -18.57 12.99
C LEU A 59 -1.48 -18.95 14.49
N PRO A 60 -0.96 -20.10 14.95
CA PRO A 60 -0.96 -20.45 16.38
C PRO A 60 -0.26 -19.40 17.27
N PHE A 61 0.66 -18.62 16.71
CA PHE A 61 1.30 -17.50 17.41
C PHE A 61 0.53 -16.19 17.24
N ALA A 62 -0.02 -15.95 16.05
CA ALA A 62 -0.81 -14.75 15.75
C ALA A 62 -2.08 -14.69 16.60
N GLU A 63 -2.76 -15.81 16.84
CA GLU A 63 -3.99 -15.90 17.64
C GLU A 63 -3.81 -15.49 19.11
N MET A 64 -2.57 -15.45 19.62
CA MET A 64 -2.29 -14.94 20.96
C MET A 64 -2.45 -13.42 21.07
N ILE A 65 -2.41 -12.71 19.94
CA ILE A 65 -2.39 -11.23 19.87
C ILE A 65 -3.56 -10.71 19.00
N PHE A 66 -3.96 -11.49 18.00
CA PHE A 66 -4.99 -11.15 17.03
C PHE A 66 -6.19 -12.11 17.13
N ASP A 67 -7.34 -11.61 16.69
CA ASP A 67 -8.53 -12.43 16.50
C ASP A 67 -8.28 -13.50 15.41
N SER A 68 -8.45 -14.78 15.78
CA SER A 68 -8.19 -15.93 14.90
C SER A 68 -8.97 -15.84 13.59
N GLN A 69 -10.27 -15.57 13.66
CA GLN A 69 -11.15 -15.56 12.50
C GLN A 69 -10.76 -14.44 11.51
N LYS A 70 -10.44 -13.25 12.02
CA LYS A 70 -9.95 -12.14 11.18
C LYS A 70 -8.60 -12.48 10.55
N TYR A 71 -7.70 -13.14 11.29
CA TYR A 71 -6.40 -13.53 10.75
C TYR A 71 -6.53 -14.60 9.66
N GLN A 72 -7.39 -15.61 9.85
CA GLN A 72 -7.69 -16.62 8.82
C GLN A 72 -8.32 -15.97 7.58
N ASN A 73 -9.28 -15.06 7.74
CA ASN A 73 -9.86 -14.32 6.62
C ASN A 73 -8.78 -13.50 5.87
N PHE A 74 -7.82 -12.92 6.58
CA PHE A 74 -6.70 -12.24 5.94
C PHE A 74 -5.80 -13.21 5.16
N ALA A 75 -5.43 -14.35 5.75
CA ALA A 75 -4.63 -15.38 5.08
C ALA A 75 -5.30 -15.91 3.80
N LEU A 76 -6.62 -16.12 3.83
CA LEU A 76 -7.42 -16.52 2.66
C LEU A 76 -7.52 -15.42 1.60
N THR A 77 -7.60 -14.15 2.03
CA THR A 77 -7.57 -13.00 1.12
C THR A 77 -6.24 -12.94 0.37
N ILE A 78 -5.11 -13.18 1.07
CA ILE A 78 -3.79 -13.20 0.44
C ILE A 78 -3.61 -14.42 -0.47
N GLN A 79 -4.23 -15.56 -0.15
CA GLN A 79 -4.14 -16.79 -0.96
C GLN A 79 -4.74 -16.63 -2.35
N ASN A 80 -5.75 -15.78 -2.52
CA ASN A 80 -6.39 -15.59 -3.81
C ASN A 80 -5.72 -14.44 -4.55
N GLU A 81 -5.10 -14.74 -5.69
CA GLU A 81 -4.43 -13.75 -6.54
C GLU A 81 -5.33 -12.54 -6.89
N THR A 82 -6.60 -12.79 -7.18
CA THR A 82 -7.58 -11.74 -7.50
C THR A 82 -7.82 -10.81 -6.31
N TYR A 83 -7.97 -11.37 -5.11
CA TYR A 83 -8.20 -10.60 -3.91
C TYR A 83 -6.96 -9.84 -3.46
N LEU A 84 -5.79 -10.45 -3.58
CA LEU A 84 -4.50 -9.78 -3.34
C LEU A 84 -4.32 -8.60 -4.30
N LYS A 85 -4.60 -8.77 -5.59
CA LYS A 85 -4.57 -7.67 -6.57
C LYS A 85 -5.54 -6.55 -6.21
N ARG A 86 -6.76 -6.89 -5.79
CA ARG A 86 -7.76 -5.92 -5.33
C ARG A 86 -7.30 -5.17 -4.10
N LEU A 87 -6.64 -5.85 -3.15
CA LEU A 87 -6.03 -5.21 -1.98
C LEU A 87 -4.97 -4.20 -2.38
N ILE A 88 -4.04 -4.58 -3.27
CA ILE A 88 -2.98 -3.70 -3.77
C ILE A 88 -3.57 -2.45 -4.43
N ASN A 89 -4.52 -2.63 -5.35
CA ASN A 89 -5.20 -1.51 -6.03
C ASN A 89 -5.92 -0.61 -5.02
N ARG A 90 -6.61 -1.21 -4.05
CA ARG A 90 -7.35 -0.44 -3.05
C ARG A 90 -6.45 0.38 -2.12
N ILE A 91 -5.26 -0.15 -1.78
CA ILE A 91 -4.25 0.62 -1.05
C ILE A 91 -3.78 1.82 -1.89
N ASP A 92 -3.53 1.63 -3.18
CA ASP A 92 -3.05 2.71 -4.05
C ASP A 92 -4.09 3.83 -4.21
N GLU A 93 -5.34 3.46 -4.43
CA GLU A 93 -6.48 4.40 -4.47
C GLU A 93 -6.56 5.24 -3.20
N LEU A 94 -6.58 4.59 -2.02
CA LEU A 94 -6.68 5.27 -0.73
C LEU A 94 -5.43 6.12 -0.42
N ASP A 95 -4.23 5.64 -0.76
CA ASP A 95 -3.00 6.42 -0.56
C ASP A 95 -2.97 7.65 -1.48
N GLU A 96 -3.49 7.54 -2.71
CA GLU A 96 -3.67 8.70 -3.58
C GLU A 96 -4.72 9.67 -3.05
N GLU A 97 -5.86 9.18 -2.55
CA GLU A 97 -6.90 10.01 -1.93
C GLU A 97 -6.35 10.79 -0.73
N ILE A 98 -5.74 10.10 0.23
CA ILE A 98 -5.20 10.68 1.48
C ILE A 98 -4.07 11.67 1.18
N ASN A 99 -3.20 11.35 0.23
CA ASN A 99 -2.03 12.17 -0.07
C ASN A 99 -2.24 13.14 -1.25
N ARG A 100 -3.44 13.24 -1.83
CA ARG A 100 -3.72 14.03 -3.04
C ARG A 100 -3.24 15.46 -2.92
N GLU A 101 -3.64 16.14 -1.85
CA GLU A 101 -3.30 17.53 -1.59
C GLU A 101 -1.80 17.73 -1.36
N ARG A 102 -1.19 16.85 -0.54
CA ARG A 102 0.27 16.86 -0.29
C ARG A 102 1.06 16.66 -1.58
N ARG A 103 0.69 15.68 -2.41
CA ARG A 103 1.31 15.38 -3.70
C ARG A 103 1.12 16.55 -4.68
N ALA A 104 -0.07 17.17 -4.74
CA ALA A 104 -0.36 18.33 -5.57
C ALA A 104 0.50 19.55 -5.17
N ALA A 105 0.58 19.85 -3.88
CA ALA A 105 1.42 20.92 -3.34
C ALA A 105 2.92 20.67 -3.64
N ALA A 106 3.39 19.44 -3.47
CA ALA A 106 4.76 19.06 -3.80
C ALA A 106 5.06 19.22 -5.30
N ARG A 107 4.13 18.83 -6.19
CA ARG A 107 4.24 19.01 -7.64
C ARG A 107 4.35 20.50 -8.02
N LEU A 108 3.49 21.36 -7.45
CA LEU A 108 3.56 22.81 -7.65
C LEU A 108 4.90 23.40 -7.19
N LYS A 109 5.37 23.01 -6.00
CA LYS A 109 6.66 23.47 -5.46
C LYS A 109 7.83 23.05 -6.36
N ARG A 110 7.84 21.81 -6.87
CA ARG A 110 8.84 21.34 -7.84
C ARG A 110 8.79 22.13 -9.15
N LYS A 111 7.61 22.41 -9.69
CA LYS A 111 7.44 23.23 -10.90
C LYS A 111 7.95 24.66 -10.71
N ARG A 112 7.63 25.29 -9.57
CA ARG A 112 8.15 26.61 -9.20
C ARG A 112 9.68 26.62 -9.12
N ARG A 113 10.28 25.66 -8.41
CA ARG A 113 11.75 25.53 -8.30
C ARG A 113 12.41 25.39 -9.66
N ARG A 114 11.88 24.50 -10.53
CA ARG A 114 12.40 24.29 -11.88
C ARG A 114 12.34 25.56 -12.74
N ASN A 115 11.24 26.31 -12.65
CA ASN A 115 11.08 27.58 -13.37
C ASN A 115 12.04 28.65 -12.85
N GLN A 116 12.20 28.76 -11.52
CA GLN A 116 13.15 29.69 -10.90
C GLN A 116 14.60 29.38 -11.32
N THR A 117 15.01 28.10 -11.26
CA THR A 117 16.35 27.71 -11.72
C THR A 117 16.55 28.03 -13.20
N LYS A 118 15.56 27.74 -14.06
CA LYS A 118 15.65 28.08 -15.50
C LYS A 118 15.79 29.59 -15.72
N ALA A 119 14.99 30.40 -15.05
CA ALA A 119 15.04 31.86 -15.17
C ALA A 119 16.37 32.43 -14.68
N PHE A 120 16.91 31.88 -13.58
CA PHE A 120 18.22 32.25 -13.06
C PHE A 120 19.35 31.97 -14.05
N PHE A 121 19.42 30.74 -14.60
CA PHE A 121 20.41 30.39 -15.62
C PHE A 121 20.28 31.26 -16.86
N ALA A 122 19.05 31.49 -17.35
CA ALA A 122 18.81 32.37 -18.49
C ALA A 122 19.32 33.79 -18.27
N ARG A 123 19.16 34.34 -17.05
CA ARG A 123 19.69 35.67 -16.70
C ARG A 123 21.21 35.69 -16.70
N ILE A 124 21.86 34.70 -16.10
CA ILE A 124 23.33 34.61 -16.07
C ILE A 124 23.93 34.52 -17.47
N PHE A 125 23.41 33.64 -18.33
CA PHE A 125 23.91 33.49 -19.69
C PHE A 125 23.69 34.76 -20.53
N LYS A 126 22.53 35.41 -20.40
CA LYS A 126 22.24 36.67 -21.10
C LYS A 126 23.13 37.83 -20.68
N THR A 127 23.60 37.86 -19.43
CA THR A 127 24.54 38.87 -18.95
C THR A 127 25.96 38.63 -19.45
N LYS A 128 26.34 37.36 -19.71
CA LYS A 128 27.66 37.02 -20.24
C LYS A 128 27.85 37.45 -21.70
N ASP A 129 26.80 37.34 -22.53
CA ASP A 129 26.83 37.85 -23.91
C ASP A 129 26.92 39.38 -24.01
N LYS A 130 26.28 40.11 -23.08
CA LYS A 130 26.28 41.59 -23.10
C LYS A 130 27.58 42.26 -22.65
N ASN A 131 28.47 41.53 -21.98
CA ASN A 131 29.75 42.05 -21.51
C ASN A 131 30.93 41.61 -22.41
N ALA A 132 30.63 41.01 -23.58
CA ALA A 132 31.60 40.54 -24.56
C ALA A 132 31.66 41.42 -25.83
N GLU A 133 30.93 42.54 -25.85
CA GLU A 133 31.05 43.67 -26.80
C GLU A 133 31.73 44.86 -26.11
#